data_AF-A0A3M1T1Y8-F1
#
_entry.id   AF-A0A3M1T1Y8-F1
#
_cell.length_a   1.000
_cell.length_b   1.000
_cell.length_c   1.000
_cell.angle_alpha   90.00
_cell.angle_beta   90.00
_cell.angle_gamma   90.00
#
_symmetry.space_group_name_H-M   'P 1'
#
loop_
_entity.id
_entity.type
_entity.pdbx_description
1 polymer ?
#
loop_
_entity_poly.entity_id
_entity_poly.type
_entity_poly.pdbx_seq_one_letter_code
_entity_poly.pdbx_strand_id
1 'polypeptide(L)'
;MELGFEHPFDLGASAVALGEGHFYLFRGNVAGARILEESLVWLPLRQVCQPAVAGVTLPARPAEAGPATSVPVRLVPARRRSGRPEALLVPPSQTEALRRLLYLLPTAVLERHRALSLRRGVLLVGEGQVEAIPLGVPLRRYGEAVYLPLGWTLLPALPPALVAEAVGATPGRLYVFPGPEEPPFFVEEAQLEPLSRAFLGRLEAVAVAAAPLPPEPGRARLVYEKLGPFPLWGEGFHPLPTGGEER
;
A
#
# COMPACT_ATOMS: atom_id res chain seq x y z
N MET A 1 -9.96 18.29 -35.72
CA MET A 1 -10.96 19.09 -34.99
C MET A 1 -10.27 20.36 -34.53
N GLU A 2 -10.90 21.52 -34.70
CA GLU A 2 -10.44 22.75 -34.06
C GLU A 2 -10.92 22.72 -32.60
N LEU A 3 -10.02 23.05 -31.66
CA LEU A 3 -10.33 23.02 -30.23
C LEU A 3 -11.37 24.12 -29.93
N GLY A 4 -12.52 23.74 -29.38
CA GLY A 4 -13.58 24.68 -29.01
C GLY A 4 -14.64 24.94 -30.09
N PHE A 5 -14.61 24.24 -31.23
CA PHE A 5 -15.68 24.30 -32.22
C PHE A 5 -16.85 23.38 -31.82
N GLU A 6 -18.02 23.97 -31.59
CA GLU A 6 -19.28 23.26 -31.37
C GLU A 6 -19.99 23.06 -32.71
N HIS A 7 -20.31 21.80 -33.05
CA HIS A 7 -20.91 21.49 -34.34
C HIS A 7 -22.38 21.96 -34.34
N PRO A 8 -22.87 22.63 -35.41
CA PRO A 8 -24.22 23.21 -35.45
C PRO A 8 -25.35 22.18 -35.49
N PHE A 9 -25.02 20.90 -35.63
CA PHE A 9 -25.97 19.78 -35.67
C PHE A 9 -25.51 18.68 -34.73
N ASP A 10 -26.46 18.02 -34.07
CA ASP A 10 -26.21 16.81 -33.29
C ASP A 10 -25.78 15.66 -34.21
N LEU A 11 -24.50 15.30 -34.12
CA LEU A 11 -23.90 14.24 -34.92
C LEU A 11 -24.46 12.86 -34.57
N GLY A 12 -24.93 12.66 -33.33
CA GLY A 12 -25.57 11.42 -32.90
C GLY A 12 -26.93 11.22 -33.59
N ALA A 13 -27.68 12.29 -33.77
CA ALA A 13 -28.96 12.27 -34.49
C ALA A 13 -28.80 12.13 -36.01
N SER A 14 -27.63 12.50 -36.56
CA SER A 14 -27.36 12.53 -37.99
C SER A 14 -26.74 11.24 -38.53
N ALA A 15 -26.55 10.21 -37.68
CA ALA A 15 -25.89 8.96 -38.05
C ALA A 15 -26.55 8.23 -39.23
N VAL A 16 -27.87 8.36 -39.41
CA VAL A 16 -28.62 7.72 -40.51
C VAL A 16 -28.36 8.40 -41.86
N ALA A 17 -28.09 9.71 -41.87
CA ALA A 17 -27.77 10.46 -43.09
C ALA A 17 -26.29 10.29 -43.49
N LEU A 18 -25.44 9.91 -42.53
CA LEU A 18 -24.03 9.63 -42.72
C LEU A 18 -23.87 8.13 -43.02
N GLY A 19 -23.87 7.76 -44.30
CA GLY A 19 -23.81 6.37 -44.75
C GLY A 19 -22.71 5.56 -44.04
N GLU A 20 -23.01 4.29 -43.76
CA GLU A 20 -22.12 3.38 -43.05
C GLU A 20 -20.84 3.06 -43.85
N GLY A 21 -19.74 2.79 -43.15
CA GLY A 21 -18.47 2.40 -43.78
C GLY A 21 -17.60 3.55 -44.27
N HIS A 22 -18.02 4.80 -44.05
CA HIS A 22 -17.26 6.00 -44.43
C HIS A 22 -16.82 6.81 -43.21
N PHE A 23 -15.65 7.43 -43.31
CA PHE A 23 -15.18 8.39 -42.31
C PHE A 23 -15.44 9.81 -42.79
N TYR A 24 -16.16 10.60 -41.97
CA TYR A 24 -16.50 11.99 -42.28
C TYR A 24 -15.65 12.94 -41.43
N LEU A 25 -14.90 13.82 -42.08
CA LEU A 25 -14.11 14.86 -41.41
C LEU A 25 -14.81 16.22 -41.52
N PHE A 26 -15.20 16.76 -40.37
CA PHE A 26 -15.76 18.11 -40.25
C PHE A 26 -14.66 19.10 -39.82
N ARG A 27 -14.59 20.25 -40.51
CA ARG A 27 -13.68 21.36 -40.16
C ARG A 27 -14.52 22.58 -39.83
N GLY A 28 -14.21 23.29 -38.75
CA GLY A 28 -15.05 24.37 -38.24
C GLY A 28 -15.23 25.55 -39.20
N ASN A 29 -14.21 25.80 -40.03
CA ASN A 29 -14.18 26.90 -40.99
C ASN A 29 -14.62 26.54 -42.42
N VAL A 30 -15.12 25.33 -42.67
CA VAL A 30 -15.53 24.89 -44.01
C VAL A 30 -16.92 24.28 -43.95
N ALA A 31 -17.84 24.77 -44.78
CA ALA A 31 -19.16 24.18 -44.93
C ALA A 31 -19.04 22.83 -45.66
N GLY A 32 -19.46 21.75 -44.98
CA GLY A 32 -19.53 20.40 -45.53
C GLY A 32 -18.58 19.40 -44.87
N ALA A 33 -18.95 18.12 -44.95
CA ALA A 33 -18.12 17.01 -44.50
C ALA A 33 -17.21 16.56 -45.64
N ARG A 34 -15.92 16.35 -45.36
CA ARG A 34 -15.04 15.65 -46.29
C ARG A 34 -15.13 14.15 -46.02
N ILE A 35 -15.57 13.39 -47.02
CA ILE A 35 -15.59 11.93 -46.96
C ILE A 35 -14.17 11.42 -47.22
N LEU A 36 -13.67 10.58 -46.33
CA LEU A 36 -12.40 9.87 -46.51
C LEU A 36 -12.75 8.51 -47.10
N GLU A 37 -12.32 8.29 -48.35
CA GLU A 37 -12.62 7.08 -49.13
C GLU A 37 -11.74 5.89 -48.72
N GLU A 38 -10.64 6.15 -48.03
CA GLU A 38 -9.66 5.14 -47.64
C GLU A 38 -9.89 4.65 -46.20
N SER A 39 -9.79 3.33 -45.99
CA SER A 39 -9.83 2.73 -44.66
C SER A 39 -8.67 3.26 -43.82
N LEU A 40 -8.98 4.11 -42.84
CA LEU A 40 -7.99 4.64 -41.92
C LEU A 40 -7.39 3.53 -41.08
N VAL A 41 -6.09 3.29 -41.26
CA VAL A 41 -5.32 2.44 -40.33
C VAL A 41 -5.03 3.27 -39.09
N TRP A 42 -5.61 2.88 -37.96
CA TRP A 42 -5.32 3.50 -36.67
C TRP A 42 -3.91 3.16 -36.23
N LEU A 43 -2.97 4.05 -36.53
CA LEU A 43 -1.60 3.95 -36.05
C LEU A 43 -1.47 4.59 -34.65
N PRO A 44 -0.77 3.93 -33.70
CA PRO A 44 -0.42 4.54 -32.44
C PRO A 44 0.32 5.86 -32.66
N LEU A 45 -0.09 6.92 -31.97
CA LEU A 45 0.42 8.30 -32.17
C LEU A 45 1.96 8.40 -32.11
N ARG A 46 2.59 7.56 -31.28
CA ARG A 46 4.06 7.41 -31.15
C ARG A 46 4.79 6.93 -32.41
N GLN A 47 4.08 6.35 -33.37
CA GLN A 47 4.65 5.84 -34.64
C GLN A 47 4.58 6.86 -35.77
N VAL A 48 3.70 7.87 -35.67
CA VAL A 48 3.48 8.89 -36.70
C VAL A 48 4.19 10.20 -36.34
N CYS A 49 4.21 10.54 -35.06
CA CYS A 49 4.91 11.72 -34.57
C CYS A 49 6.23 11.33 -33.90
N GLN A 50 7.31 11.31 -34.67
CA GLN A 50 8.62 11.63 -34.11
C GLN A 50 8.72 13.16 -34.11
N PRO A 51 8.76 13.82 -32.94
CA PRO A 51 9.05 15.25 -32.91
C PRO A 51 10.47 15.45 -33.44
N ALA A 52 10.58 15.79 -34.73
CA ALA A 52 11.80 16.31 -35.29
C ALA A 52 11.96 17.74 -34.75
N VAL A 53 12.67 17.87 -33.62
CA VAL A 53 13.20 19.16 -33.21
C VAL A 53 14.27 19.50 -34.24
N ALA A 54 13.88 20.19 -35.31
CA ALA A 54 14.84 20.87 -36.16
C ALA A 54 15.61 21.81 -35.23
N GLY A 55 16.89 21.51 -35.02
CA GLY A 55 17.77 22.24 -34.13
C GLY A 55 17.95 23.68 -34.60
N VAL A 56 16.99 24.54 -34.31
CA VAL A 56 17.17 25.97 -34.34
C VAL A 56 17.88 26.31 -33.05
N THR A 57 19.20 26.46 -33.12
CA THR A 57 20.01 26.97 -32.01
C THR A 57 19.68 28.45 -31.84
N LEU A 58 18.60 28.74 -31.11
CA LEU A 58 18.36 30.09 -30.61
C LEU A 58 19.46 30.40 -29.59
N PRO A 59 20.06 31.59 -29.58
CA PRO A 59 21.00 31.99 -28.55
C PRO A 59 20.25 32.01 -27.20
N ALA A 60 20.38 30.92 -26.44
CA ALA A 60 19.81 30.79 -25.11
C ALA A 60 20.68 31.60 -24.14
N ARG A 61 20.24 32.82 -23.84
CA ARG A 61 20.77 33.54 -22.68
C ARG A 61 20.17 32.90 -21.43
N PRO A 62 20.96 32.54 -20.41
CA PRO A 62 20.40 32.07 -19.14
C PRO A 62 19.45 33.15 -18.62
N ALA A 63 18.18 32.79 -18.47
CA ALA A 63 17.19 33.67 -17.88
C ALA A 63 17.59 33.91 -16.42
N GLU A 64 17.57 35.17 -15.97
CA GLU A 64 17.68 35.46 -14.55
C GLU A 64 16.53 34.77 -13.82
N ALA A 65 16.86 33.94 -12.83
CA ALA A 65 15.87 33.22 -12.07
C ALA A 65 14.98 34.24 -11.34
N GLY A 66 13.70 34.27 -11.72
CA GLY A 66 12.69 35.04 -10.98
C GLY A 66 12.54 34.53 -9.55
N PRO A 67 11.84 35.29 -8.68
CA PRO A 67 11.60 34.88 -7.30
C PRO A 67 10.94 33.50 -7.24
N ALA A 68 11.52 32.60 -6.43
CA ALA A 68 11.02 31.24 -6.28
C ALA A 68 9.60 31.26 -5.68
N THR A 69 8.62 30.77 -6.45
CA THR A 69 7.25 30.59 -5.96
C THR A 69 7.19 29.25 -5.22
N SER A 70 6.99 29.28 -3.90
CA SER A 70 6.85 28.06 -3.09
C SER A 70 5.40 27.63 -3.00
N VAL A 71 5.14 26.33 -3.21
CA VAL A 71 3.81 25.72 -3.03
C VAL A 71 3.90 24.79 -1.82
N PRO A 72 3.03 24.95 -0.80
CA PRO A 72 3.05 24.09 0.37
C PRO A 72 2.57 22.69 -0.01
N VAL A 73 3.36 21.68 0.37
CA VAL A 73 2.98 20.26 0.22
C VAL A 73 2.21 19.83 1.45
N ARG A 74 1.05 19.21 1.23
CA ARG A 74 0.15 18.73 2.29
C ARG A 74 -0.09 17.24 2.18
N LEU A 75 -0.20 16.59 3.33
CA LEU A 75 -0.72 15.23 3.41
C LEU A 75 -2.24 15.27 3.37
N VAL A 76 -2.83 14.52 2.44
CA VAL A 76 -4.29 14.39 2.28
C VAL A 76 -4.69 12.92 2.23
N PRO A 77 -5.92 12.58 2.66
CA PRO A 77 -6.44 11.23 2.48
C PRO A 77 -6.46 10.83 1.00
N ALA A 78 -5.93 9.65 0.69
CA ALA A 78 -5.94 9.09 -0.65
C ALA A 78 -7.34 8.55 -0.99
N ARG A 79 -7.81 8.80 -2.22
CA ARG A 79 -9.12 8.29 -2.68
C ARG A 79 -9.20 6.77 -2.78
N ARG A 80 -8.05 6.11 -2.88
CA ARG A 80 -7.93 4.64 -2.82
C ARG A 80 -6.79 4.30 -1.88
N ARG A 81 -7.03 3.32 -0.99
CA ARG A 81 -5.98 2.75 -0.16
C ARG A 81 -5.13 1.84 -1.03
N SER A 82 -4.00 2.36 -1.51
CA SER A 82 -3.04 1.62 -2.32
C SER A 82 -1.76 1.39 -1.55
N GLY A 83 -1.16 0.22 -1.74
CA GLY A 83 0.12 -0.16 -1.14
C GLY A 83 -0.04 -1.07 0.07
N ARG A 84 1.07 -1.69 0.42
CA ARG A 84 1.21 -2.62 1.55
C ARG A 84 1.97 -1.91 2.68
N PRO A 85 1.65 -2.16 3.96
CA PRO A 85 2.40 -1.57 5.06
C PRO A 85 3.81 -2.17 5.09
N GLU A 86 4.83 -1.31 5.03
CA GLU A 86 6.25 -1.68 5.12
C GLU A 86 6.89 -1.24 6.43
N ALA A 87 6.22 -0.33 7.15
CA ALA A 87 6.62 0.09 8.48
C ALA A 87 5.38 0.37 9.34
N LEU A 88 5.56 0.42 10.66
CA LEU A 88 4.54 0.82 11.63
C LEU A 88 5.13 1.86 12.57
N LEU A 89 4.37 2.91 12.87
CA LEU A 89 4.68 3.83 13.97
C LEU A 89 3.74 3.53 15.14
N VAL A 90 4.26 2.83 16.14
CA VAL A 90 3.49 2.45 17.34
C VAL A 90 3.59 3.56 18.37
N PRO A 91 2.48 4.20 18.76
CA PRO A 91 2.51 5.30 19.72
C PRO A 91 2.89 4.80 21.14
N PRO A 92 3.37 5.68 22.03
CA PRO A 92 3.84 5.28 23.35
C PRO A 92 2.77 4.59 24.19
N SER A 93 1.49 4.97 24.00
CA SER A 93 0.34 4.37 24.66
C SER A 93 0.13 2.89 24.32
N GLN A 94 0.68 2.40 23.21
CA GLN A 94 0.55 1.02 22.74
C GLN A 94 1.84 0.20 22.93
N THR A 95 2.92 0.79 23.45
CA THR A 95 4.21 0.09 23.63
C THR A 95 4.07 -1.15 24.52
N GLU A 96 3.20 -1.11 25.52
CA GLU A 96 2.97 -2.28 26.40
C GLU A 96 2.23 -3.41 25.67
N ALA A 97 1.28 -3.07 24.80
CA ALA A 97 0.63 -4.07 23.94
C ALA A 97 1.64 -4.66 22.94
N LEU A 98 2.54 -3.84 22.40
CA LEU A 98 3.62 -4.30 21.53
C LEU A 98 4.52 -5.30 22.26
N ARG A 99 4.96 -5.00 23.50
CA ARG A 99 5.75 -5.94 24.31
C ARG A 99 5.07 -7.29 24.48
N ARG A 100 3.78 -7.29 24.81
CA ARG A 100 3.00 -8.54 24.95
C ARG A 100 2.91 -9.31 23.63
N LEU A 101 2.74 -8.60 22.52
CA LEU A 101 2.68 -9.20 21.19
C LEU A 101 4.01 -9.87 20.81
N LEU A 102 5.16 -9.30 21.21
CA LEU A 102 6.48 -9.88 20.91
C LEU A 102 6.65 -11.30 21.48
N TYR A 103 6.03 -11.61 22.62
CA TYR A 103 6.02 -12.97 23.19
C TYR A 103 5.20 -13.97 22.39
N LEU A 104 4.30 -13.50 21.52
CA LEU A 104 3.42 -14.33 20.69
C LEU A 104 3.93 -14.44 19.24
N LEU A 105 4.86 -13.58 18.85
CA LEU A 105 5.38 -13.56 17.48
C LEU A 105 6.38 -14.70 17.23
N PRO A 106 6.29 -15.38 16.07
CA PRO A 106 7.32 -16.34 15.66
C PRO A 106 8.69 -15.68 15.51
N THR A 107 9.78 -16.39 15.83
CA THR A 107 11.16 -15.89 15.69
C THR A 107 11.46 -15.37 14.29
N ALA A 108 10.95 -16.04 13.25
CA ALA A 108 11.11 -15.61 11.86
C ALA A 108 10.51 -14.21 11.59
N VAL A 109 9.46 -13.81 12.33
CA VAL A 109 8.91 -12.45 12.25
C VAL A 109 9.85 -11.48 12.98
N LEU A 110 10.33 -11.82 14.17
CA LEU A 110 11.23 -10.97 14.94
C LEU A 110 12.54 -10.64 14.20
N GLU A 111 13.09 -11.59 13.44
CA GLU A 111 14.33 -11.39 12.67
C GLU A 111 14.16 -10.51 11.45
N ARG A 112 12.98 -10.56 10.80
CA ARG A 112 12.66 -9.78 9.59
C ARG A 112 12.26 -8.34 9.87
N HIS A 113 12.11 -7.97 11.14
CA HIS A 113 11.70 -6.63 11.54
C HIS A 113 12.83 -5.97 12.31
N ARG A 114 13.04 -4.69 12.03
CA ARG A 114 13.94 -3.82 12.78
C ARG A 114 13.13 -2.74 13.48
N ALA A 115 13.61 -2.28 14.61
CA ALA A 115 12.91 -1.36 15.48
C ALA A 115 13.83 -0.28 16.00
N LEU A 116 13.25 0.90 16.26
CA LEU A 116 13.90 2.00 16.95
C LEU A 116 12.90 2.63 17.93
N SER A 117 13.32 2.72 19.19
CA SER A 117 12.57 3.45 20.21
C SER A 117 12.82 4.95 20.09
N LEU A 118 11.75 5.71 19.92
CA LEU A 118 11.72 7.15 19.75
C LEU A 118 10.93 7.78 20.90
N ARG A 119 11.07 9.10 21.10
CA ARG A 119 10.20 9.83 22.04
C ARG A 119 8.72 9.76 21.65
N ARG A 120 8.43 9.63 20.35
CA ARG A 120 7.08 9.54 19.78
C ARG A 120 6.51 8.12 19.74
N GLY A 121 7.25 7.13 20.24
CA GLY A 121 6.83 5.73 20.20
C GLY A 121 7.90 4.83 19.58
N VAL A 122 7.50 3.72 18.97
CA VAL A 122 8.42 2.78 18.35
C VAL A 122 8.19 2.77 16.85
N LEU A 123 9.24 3.02 16.07
CA LEU A 123 9.24 2.79 14.64
C LEU A 123 9.65 1.34 14.38
N LEU A 124 8.79 0.60 13.69
CA LEU A 124 9.04 -0.76 13.22
C LEU A 124 9.17 -0.71 11.70
N VAL A 125 10.23 -1.29 11.15
CA VAL A 125 10.48 -1.39 9.70
C VAL A 125 10.68 -2.86 9.36
N GLY A 126 9.88 -3.38 8.43
CA GLY A 126 10.01 -4.75 7.96
C GLY A 126 10.90 -4.85 6.72
N GLU A 127 11.61 -5.96 6.57
CA GLU A 127 12.17 -6.40 5.29
C GLU A 127 11.03 -6.94 4.40
N GLY A 128 10.09 -6.07 4.05
CA GLY A 128 8.87 -6.40 3.32
C GLY A 128 7.61 -5.94 4.06
N GLN A 129 6.59 -6.81 4.13
CA GLN A 129 5.29 -6.43 4.67
C GLN A 129 5.19 -6.64 6.18
N VAL A 130 4.70 -5.61 6.88
CA VAL A 130 4.42 -5.66 8.33
C VAL A 130 2.96 -6.03 8.59
N GLU A 131 2.49 -7.12 7.97
CA GLU A 131 1.07 -7.54 8.07
C GLU A 131 0.71 -8.21 9.40
N ALA A 132 1.70 -8.69 10.16
CA ALA A 132 1.45 -9.49 11.37
C ALA A 132 1.16 -8.67 12.65
N ILE A 133 1.37 -7.35 12.63
CA ILE A 133 1.36 -6.51 13.85
C ILE A 133 0.21 -5.51 13.78
N PRO A 134 -0.91 -5.75 14.51
CA PRO A 134 -2.09 -4.89 14.46
C PRO A 134 -1.98 -3.68 15.41
N LEU A 135 -0.86 -2.96 15.39
CA LEU A 135 -0.57 -1.86 16.30
C LEU A 135 -0.09 -0.62 15.53
N GLY A 136 -0.38 0.54 16.10
CA GLY A 136 0.09 1.83 15.61
C GLY A 136 -0.49 2.27 14.27
N VAL A 137 0.22 3.21 13.65
CA VAL A 137 -0.11 3.76 12.34
C VAL A 137 0.67 2.99 11.28
N PRO A 138 0.00 2.27 10.35
CA PRO A 138 0.68 1.62 9.26
C PRO A 138 1.25 2.64 8.28
N LEU A 139 2.50 2.43 7.90
CA LEU A 139 3.25 3.27 6.98
C LEU A 139 3.58 2.48 5.72
N ARG A 140 3.46 3.14 4.57
CA ARG A 140 3.89 2.61 3.26
C ARG A 140 5.10 3.38 2.78
N ARG A 141 5.96 2.70 2.02
CA ARG A 141 7.04 3.37 1.30
C ARG A 141 6.46 4.20 0.14
N TYR A 142 6.93 5.44 0.01
CA TYR A 142 6.58 6.36 -1.08
C TYR A 142 7.71 6.47 -2.10
N GLY A 143 8.96 6.43 -1.63
CA GLY A 143 10.20 6.37 -2.40
C GLY A 143 11.27 5.66 -1.57
N GLU A 144 12.52 5.61 -2.02
CA GLU A 144 13.57 4.78 -1.39
C GLU A 144 13.71 4.97 0.12
N ALA A 145 13.57 6.21 0.61
CA ALA A 145 13.79 6.58 2.01
C ALA A 145 12.57 7.25 2.68
N VAL A 146 11.42 7.36 2.00
CA VAL A 146 10.29 8.17 2.48
C VAL A 146 9.09 7.29 2.79
N TYR A 147 8.54 7.43 4.00
CA TYR A 147 7.38 6.69 4.48
C TYR A 147 6.21 7.63 4.75
N LEU A 148 5.04 7.26 4.23
CA LEU A 148 3.78 7.97 4.46
C LEU A 148 2.77 7.07 5.16
N PRO A 149 1.84 7.62 5.95
CA PRO A 149 0.75 6.84 6.50
C PRO A 149 -0.07 6.16 5.40
N LEU A 150 -0.43 4.90 5.62
CA LEU A 150 -1.19 4.12 4.67
C LEU A 150 -2.59 4.74 4.50
N GLY A 151 -3.01 4.91 3.25
CA GLY A 151 -4.25 5.65 2.93
C GLY A 151 -4.07 7.16 2.82
N TRP A 152 -2.83 7.68 2.89
CA TRP A 152 -2.51 9.09 2.66
C TRP A 152 -1.63 9.28 1.42
N THR A 153 -1.69 10.48 0.85
CA THR A 153 -0.88 10.93 -0.29
C THR A 153 -0.49 12.40 -0.14
N LEU A 154 0.46 12.86 -0.94
CA LEU A 154 0.90 14.26 -1.00
C LEU A 154 0.08 15.05 -2.03
N LEU A 155 -0.22 16.30 -1.68
CA LEU A 155 -0.83 17.30 -2.57
C LEU A 155 0.03 18.59 -2.54
N PRO A 156 0.51 19.10 -3.69
CA PRO A 156 0.39 18.50 -5.02
C PRO A 156 1.04 17.11 -5.11
N ALA A 157 0.62 16.32 -6.10
CA ALA A 157 1.23 15.02 -6.34
C ALA A 157 2.65 15.23 -6.88
N LEU A 158 3.65 14.90 -6.08
CA LEU A 158 5.06 15.10 -6.41
C LEU A 158 5.76 13.75 -6.66
N PRO A 159 6.66 13.64 -7.65
CA PRO A 159 7.46 12.44 -7.83
C PRO A 159 8.26 12.10 -6.55
N PRO A 160 8.47 10.81 -6.23
CA PRO A 160 9.22 10.42 -5.03
C PRO A 160 10.62 11.02 -4.93
N ALA A 161 11.32 11.16 -6.07
CA ALA A 161 12.63 11.80 -6.13
C ALA A 161 12.61 13.26 -5.67
N LEU A 162 11.60 14.02 -6.08
CA LEU A 162 11.47 15.44 -5.70
C LEU A 162 11.11 15.59 -4.22
N VAL A 163 10.31 14.66 -3.68
CA VAL A 163 10.00 14.63 -2.25
C VAL A 163 11.25 14.30 -1.44
N ALA A 164 12.06 13.33 -1.91
CA ALA A 164 13.34 12.99 -1.30
C ALA A 164 14.30 14.19 -1.28
N GLU A 165 14.45 14.91 -2.39
CA GLU A 165 15.23 16.16 -2.43
C GLU A 165 14.69 17.22 -1.47
N ALA A 166 13.36 17.43 -1.46
CA ALA A 166 12.73 18.44 -0.61
C ALA A 166 12.91 18.19 0.89
N VAL A 167 12.98 16.91 1.31
CA VAL A 167 13.29 16.54 2.71
C VAL A 167 14.79 16.44 2.98
N GLY A 168 15.64 16.69 1.97
CA GLY A 168 17.09 16.58 2.07
C GLY A 168 17.55 15.14 2.27
N ALA A 169 16.91 14.19 1.59
CA ALA A 169 17.17 12.76 1.76
C ALA A 169 18.63 12.42 1.46
N THR A 170 19.30 11.91 2.49
CA THR A 170 20.65 11.35 2.38
C THR A 170 20.59 9.82 2.50
N PRO A 171 21.51 9.09 1.84
CA PRO A 171 21.64 7.65 2.04
C PRO A 171 21.76 7.31 3.54
N GLY A 172 21.10 6.23 3.95
CA GLY A 172 21.09 5.79 5.35
C GLY A 172 20.16 6.56 6.28
N ARG A 173 19.36 7.51 5.78
CA ARG A 173 18.27 8.14 6.56
C ARG A 173 16.91 7.69 6.08
N LEU A 174 16.01 7.41 7.01
CA LEU A 174 14.60 7.15 6.73
C LEU A 174 13.76 8.33 7.20
N TYR A 175 12.94 8.88 6.31
CA TYR A 175 12.04 9.99 6.56
C TYR A 175 10.64 9.45 6.77
N VAL A 176 10.02 9.83 7.89
CA VAL A 176 8.72 9.35 8.30
C VAL A 176 7.78 10.53 8.48
N PHE A 177 6.64 10.45 7.81
CA PHE A 177 5.52 11.35 8.04
C PHE A 177 4.56 10.66 9.03
N PRO A 178 4.42 11.16 10.27
CA PRO A 178 3.56 10.53 11.27
C PRO A 178 2.06 10.77 11.01
N GLY A 179 1.69 11.89 10.40
CA GLY A 179 0.31 12.27 10.17
C GLY A 179 0.19 13.63 9.46
N PRO A 180 -1.04 14.12 9.21
CA PRO A 180 -1.28 15.37 8.49
C PRO A 180 -0.91 16.63 9.28
N GLU A 181 -0.99 16.59 10.60
CA GLU A 181 -0.83 17.75 11.50
C GLU A 181 0.60 17.84 12.07
N GLU A 182 1.42 16.84 11.82
CA GLU A 182 2.73 16.69 12.43
C GLU A 182 3.84 16.79 11.37
N PRO A 183 4.93 17.51 11.66
CA PRO A 183 6.03 17.62 10.72
C PRO A 183 6.73 16.27 10.51
N PRO A 184 7.27 16.01 9.31
CA PRO A 184 8.10 14.84 9.08
C PRO A 184 9.34 14.87 9.96
N PHE A 185 9.80 13.69 10.32
CA PHE A 185 11.07 13.50 11.03
C PHE A 185 11.93 12.46 10.30
N PHE A 186 13.21 12.43 10.62
CA PHE A 186 14.12 11.41 10.10
C PHE A 186 14.70 10.55 11.23
N VAL A 187 15.10 9.35 10.86
CA VAL A 187 15.89 8.44 11.71
C VAL A 187 17.07 7.92 10.89
N GLU A 188 18.18 7.63 11.55
CA GLU A 188 19.32 6.99 10.91
C GLU A 188 19.03 5.47 10.82
N GLU A 189 19.18 4.88 9.64
CA GLU A 189 18.99 3.46 9.41
C GLU A 189 19.96 2.60 10.23
N ALA A 190 21.14 3.14 10.54
CA ALA A 190 22.11 2.52 11.43
C ALA A 190 21.62 2.39 12.89
N GLN A 191 20.63 3.18 13.30
CA GLN A 191 20.03 3.11 14.64
C GLN A 191 18.95 2.03 14.76
N LEU A 192 18.46 1.49 13.63
CA LEU A 192 17.50 0.41 13.64
C LEU A 192 18.18 -0.89 14.10
N GLU A 193 17.69 -1.48 15.17
CA GLU A 193 18.16 -2.78 15.65
C GLU A 193 17.15 -3.88 15.30
N PRO A 194 17.56 -5.16 15.19
CA PRO A 194 16.61 -6.26 15.09
C PRO A 194 15.55 -6.17 16.18
N LEU A 195 14.28 -6.46 15.86
CA LEU A 195 13.15 -6.28 16.76
C LEU A 195 13.33 -7.03 18.08
N SER A 196 13.94 -8.21 18.03
CA SER A 196 14.34 -8.97 19.21
C SER A 196 15.27 -8.16 20.12
N ARG A 197 16.34 -7.59 19.58
CA ARG A 197 17.34 -6.81 20.33
C ARG A 197 16.78 -5.50 20.89
N ALA A 198 15.99 -4.78 20.09
CA ALA A 198 15.43 -3.48 20.48
C ALA A 198 14.51 -3.56 21.71
N PHE A 199 13.94 -4.74 21.99
CA PHE A 199 13.01 -4.97 23.10
C PHE A 199 13.56 -5.90 24.19
N LEU A 200 14.69 -6.57 23.95
CA LEU A 200 15.44 -7.23 25.00
C LEU A 200 16.03 -6.18 25.93
N GLY A 201 15.25 -5.76 26.93
CA GLY A 201 15.79 -5.26 28.19
C GLY A 201 16.65 -6.34 28.85
N ARG A 202 17.46 -5.96 29.86
CA ARG A 202 18.30 -6.89 30.63
C ARG A 202 17.57 -8.23 30.84
N LEU A 203 18.22 -9.32 30.43
CA LEU A 203 17.75 -10.67 30.70
C LEU A 203 17.67 -10.86 32.22
N GLU A 204 16.47 -10.69 32.77
CA GLU A 204 16.18 -11.03 34.15
C GLU A 204 15.54 -12.41 34.17
N ALA A 205 16.25 -13.38 34.75
CA ALA A 205 15.70 -14.69 35.01
C ALA A 205 14.65 -14.56 36.12
N VAL A 206 13.39 -14.36 35.72
CA VAL A 206 12.27 -14.42 36.66
C VAL A 206 12.00 -15.90 36.92
N ALA A 207 12.34 -16.36 38.12
CA ALA A 207 11.95 -17.67 38.60
C ALA A 207 10.42 -17.72 38.70
N VAL A 208 9.77 -18.28 37.70
CA VAL A 208 8.35 -18.61 37.78
C VAL A 208 8.26 -19.88 38.62
N ALA A 209 7.67 -19.76 39.81
CA ALA A 209 7.36 -20.93 40.62
C ALA A 209 6.54 -21.88 39.75
N ALA A 210 7.05 -23.10 39.54
CA ALA A 210 6.31 -24.13 38.84
C ALA A 210 4.95 -24.27 39.55
N ALA A 211 3.86 -23.98 38.82
CA ALA A 211 2.55 -24.36 39.32
C ALA A 211 2.60 -25.86 39.61
N PRO A 212 2.13 -26.33 40.78
CA PRO A 212 2.10 -27.75 41.06
C PRO A 212 1.41 -28.43 39.88
N LEU A 213 2.08 -29.42 39.29
CA LEU A 213 1.48 -30.28 38.29
C LEU A 213 0.11 -30.69 38.85
N PRO A 214 -0.99 -30.51 38.11
CA PRO A 214 -2.25 -31.05 38.55
C PRO A 214 -2.02 -32.52 38.88
N PRO A 215 -2.59 -33.04 39.98
CA PRO A 215 -2.41 -34.43 40.35
C PRO A 215 -2.69 -35.29 39.12
N GLU A 216 -1.84 -36.30 38.88
CA GLU A 216 -2.03 -37.32 37.86
C GLU A 216 -3.53 -37.60 37.76
N PRO A 217 -4.18 -37.31 36.61
CA PRO A 217 -5.62 -37.47 36.50
C PRO A 217 -5.91 -38.95 36.78
N GLY A 218 -6.40 -39.24 37.98
CA GLY A 218 -6.68 -40.59 38.41
C GLY A 218 -7.58 -41.22 37.36
N ARG A 219 -7.17 -42.38 36.81
CA ARG A 219 -7.80 -43.11 35.69
C ARG A 219 -9.11 -42.47 35.24
N ALA A 220 -9.01 -41.48 34.35
CA ALA A 220 -10.18 -40.80 33.82
C ALA A 220 -11.03 -41.86 33.10
N ARG A 221 -12.17 -42.22 33.68
CA ARG A 221 -13.11 -43.11 33.03
C ARG A 221 -13.80 -42.28 31.95
N LEU A 222 -13.32 -42.41 30.72
CA LEU A 222 -14.00 -41.91 29.53
C LEU A 222 -15.37 -42.60 29.45
N VAL A 223 -16.41 -41.90 29.90
CA VAL A 223 -17.79 -42.29 29.66
C VAL A 223 -18.18 -41.61 28.35
N TYR A 224 -18.16 -42.38 27.26
CA TYR A 224 -18.75 -41.95 26.01
C TYR A 224 -20.26 -41.97 26.18
N GLU A 225 -20.86 -40.80 26.41
CA GLU A 225 -22.29 -40.66 26.16
C GLU A 225 -22.53 -40.81 24.65
N LYS A 226 -23.56 -41.58 24.28
CA LYS A 226 -24.05 -41.62 22.91
C LYS A 226 -24.53 -40.22 22.55
N LEU A 227 -23.64 -39.44 21.96
CA LEU A 227 -24.01 -38.22 21.27
C LEU A 227 -25.02 -38.65 20.19
N GLY A 228 -26.25 -38.16 20.31
CA GLY A 228 -27.26 -38.32 19.27
C GLY A 228 -26.75 -37.78 17.92
N PRO A 229 -27.44 -38.06 16.82
CA PRO A 229 -26.98 -37.70 15.48
C PRO A 229 -26.66 -36.20 15.43
N PHE A 230 -25.36 -35.88 15.34
CA PHE A 230 -24.91 -34.50 15.17
C PHE A 230 -25.30 -34.03 13.77
N PRO A 231 -26.00 -32.89 13.62
CA PRO A 231 -26.53 -32.42 12.35
C PRO A 231 -25.46 -31.87 11.38
N LEU A 232 -24.17 -32.03 11.66
CA LEU A 232 -23.07 -31.48 10.85
C LEU A 232 -22.38 -32.49 9.93
N TRP A 233 -22.83 -33.75 9.94
CA TRP A 233 -22.29 -34.79 9.07
C TRP A 233 -23.42 -35.22 8.14
N GLY A 234 -23.32 -34.76 6.89
CA GLY A 234 -24.33 -34.96 5.86
C GLY A 234 -24.72 -36.43 5.67
N GLU A 235 -25.92 -36.62 5.13
CA GLU A 235 -26.60 -37.89 4.93
C GLU A 235 -25.67 -39.01 4.42
N GLY A 236 -25.64 -40.13 5.13
CA GLY A 236 -24.97 -41.35 4.65
C GLY A 236 -24.30 -42.26 5.67
N PHE A 237 -24.43 -42.01 6.99
CA PHE A 237 -23.86 -42.94 7.96
C PHE A 237 -24.72 -44.20 8.11
N HIS A 238 -24.35 -45.27 7.41
CA HIS A 238 -24.80 -46.62 7.72
C HIS A 238 -24.02 -47.15 8.92
N PRO A 239 -24.67 -47.44 10.07
CA PRO A 239 -23.98 -48.08 11.18
C PRO A 239 -23.58 -49.51 10.78
N LEU A 240 -22.33 -49.88 11.05
CA LEU A 240 -21.89 -51.27 10.94
C LEU A 240 -22.66 -52.14 11.96
N PRO A 241 -23.05 -53.38 11.60
CA PRO A 241 -23.73 -54.27 12.52
C PRO A 241 -22.82 -54.55 13.73
N THR A 242 -23.33 -54.22 14.92
CA THR A 242 -22.70 -54.58 16.18
C THR A 242 -22.92 -56.08 16.37
N GLY A 243 -21.86 -56.86 16.15
CA GLY A 243 -21.85 -58.28 16.40
C GLY A 243 -21.88 -58.57 17.89
N GLY A 244 -22.93 -59.29 18.30
CA GLY A 244 -22.85 -60.47 19.18
C GLY A 244 -22.40 -60.25 20.61
N GLU A 245 -23.38 -60.28 21.52
CA GLU A 245 -23.20 -60.95 22.81
C GLU A 245 -22.71 -62.38 22.57
N GLU A 246 -21.65 -62.79 23.28
CA GLU A 246 -21.56 -64.16 23.80
C GLU A 246 -20.55 -64.24 24.96
N ARG A 247 -21.14 -64.36 26.17
CA ARG A 247 -20.72 -65.09 27.38
C ARG A 247 -19.37 -64.82 28.04
#